data_AF-A0A1Y1KB01-F1
#
_entry.id   AF-A0A1Y1KB01-F1
#
_cell.length_a   1.000
_cell.length_b   1.000
_cell.length_c   1.000
_cell.angle_alpha   90.00
_cell.angle_beta   90.00
_cell.angle_gamma   90.00
#
_symmetry.space_group_name_H-M   'P 1'
#
loop_
_entity.id
_entity.type
_entity.pdbx_description
1 polymer ?
#
loop_
_entity_poly.entity_id
_entity_poly.type
_entity_poly.pdbx_seq_one_letter_code
_entity_poly.pdbx_strand_id
1 'polypeptide(L)'
;LVKQQDHAPLAIFLPGIEGVAENMAPLAKKVKAQVECIQYANAATDFNLEAFAKSLPMIIPHVEHHFNLVAYSYGCAVALELASILEVRGLIGKVILIDGAP
;
A
#
# COMPACT_ATOMS: atom_id res chain seq x y z
N LEU A 1 3.81 -11.36 13.31
CA LEU A 1 4.82 -10.42 12.76
C LEU A 1 6.11 -11.18 12.61
N VAL A 2 6.54 -11.34 11.36
CA VAL A 2 7.80 -11.97 10.99
C VAL A 2 8.94 -11.01 11.38
N LYS A 3 10.05 -11.49 11.95
CA LYS A 3 11.16 -10.60 12.34
C LYS A 3 11.90 -10.15 11.07
N GLN A 4 12.53 -8.96 11.07
CA GLN A 4 13.35 -8.48 9.94
C GLN A 4 14.48 -9.45 9.52
N GLN A 5 14.85 -10.41 10.38
CA GLN A 5 15.85 -11.45 10.11
C GLN A 5 15.32 -12.63 9.28
N ASP A 6 14.00 -12.75 9.10
CA ASP A 6 13.41 -13.74 8.21
C ASP A 6 13.29 -13.12 6.81
N HIS A 7 13.81 -13.80 5.78
CA HIS A 7 13.74 -13.42 4.35
C HIS A 7 12.29 -13.42 3.78
N ALA A 8 11.29 -13.02 4.57
CA ALA A 8 9.91 -12.94 4.14
C ALA A 8 9.68 -11.69 3.28
N PRO A 9 8.79 -11.76 2.27
CA PRO A 9 8.47 -10.62 1.41
C PRO A 9 7.84 -9.49 2.24
N LEU A 10 8.08 -8.25 1.82
CA LEU A 10 7.39 -7.07 2.32
C LEU A 10 6.03 -6.92 1.61
N ALA A 11 4.96 -6.74 2.38
CA ALA A 11 3.62 -6.41 1.92
C ALA A 11 3.20 -5.03 2.46
N ILE A 12 2.83 -4.14 1.56
CA ILE A 12 2.41 -2.77 1.86
C ILE A 12 0.88 -2.72 1.82
N PHE A 13 0.30 -2.35 2.94
CA PHE A 13 -1.13 -2.33 3.15
C PHE A 13 -1.68 -0.91 2.96
N LEU A 14 -2.69 -0.79 2.11
CA LEU A 14 -3.36 0.47 1.75
C LEU A 14 -4.81 0.42 2.26
N PRO A 15 -5.16 1.21 3.29
CA PRO A 15 -6.47 1.17 3.93
C PRO A 15 -7.55 1.80 3.05
N GLY A 16 -8.81 1.61 3.48
CA GLY A 16 -9.98 2.26 2.93
C GLY A 16 -10.02 3.77 3.15
N ILE A 17 -11.18 4.37 2.91
CA ILE A 17 -11.36 5.84 2.96
C ILE A 17 -11.15 6.40 4.36
N GLU A 18 -11.30 5.58 5.39
CA GLU A 18 -11.01 5.94 6.78
C GLU A 18 -9.54 6.33 6.96
N GLY A 19 -8.66 5.86 6.08
CA GLY A 19 -7.25 6.22 6.06
C GLY A 19 -6.42 5.64 7.21
N VAL A 20 -7.03 4.78 8.04
CA VAL A 20 -6.39 4.20 9.22
C VAL A 20 -6.02 2.74 9.00
N ALA A 21 -4.81 2.38 9.42
CA ALA A 21 -4.27 1.04 9.27
C ALA A 21 -4.92 -0.01 10.20
N GLU A 22 -5.62 0.44 11.24
CA GLU A 22 -6.19 -0.41 12.29
C GLU A 22 -7.19 -1.44 11.73
N ASN A 23 -8.00 -1.03 10.75
CA ASN A 23 -8.98 -1.90 10.08
C ASN A 23 -8.32 -3.11 9.40
N MET A 24 -7.04 -2.99 9.01
CA MET A 24 -6.30 -4.06 8.34
C MET A 24 -5.45 -4.89 9.31
N ALA A 25 -5.33 -4.48 10.58
CA ALA A 25 -4.50 -5.16 11.58
C ALA A 25 -4.86 -6.64 11.82
N PRO A 26 -6.14 -7.07 11.84
CA PRO A 26 -6.50 -8.48 11.97
C PRO A 26 -5.95 -9.34 10.83
N LEU A 27 -5.91 -8.81 9.61
CA LEU A 27 -5.34 -9.48 8.44
C LEU A 27 -3.81 -9.46 8.52
N ALA A 28 -3.20 -8.29 8.73
CA ALA A 28 -1.75 -8.10 8.82
C ALA A 28 -1.09 -9.06 9.82
N LYS A 29 -1.72 -9.30 10.98
CA LYS A 29 -1.20 -10.21 12.02
C LYS A 29 -1.15 -11.68 11.59
N LYS A 30 -1.93 -12.08 10.58
CA LYS A 30 -2.07 -13.47 10.11
C LYS A 30 -1.23 -13.76 8.86
N VAL A 31 -0.67 -12.75 8.20
CA VAL A 31 0.15 -12.96 7.00
C VAL A 31 1.58 -13.36 7.38
N LYS A 32 2.15 -14.31 6.64
CA LYS A 32 3.56 -14.73 6.74
C LYS A 32 4.47 -13.80 5.91
N ALA A 33 4.40 -12.51 6.19
CA ALA A 33 5.14 -11.45 5.50
C ALA A 33 5.61 -10.39 6.51
N GLN A 34 6.59 -9.59 6.09
CA GLN A 34 6.81 -8.29 6.73
C GLN A 34 5.67 -7.37 6.27
N VAL A 35 5.05 -6.63 7.19
CA VAL A 35 3.87 -5.82 6.89
C VAL A 35 4.12 -4.38 7.28
N GLU A 36 3.96 -3.48 6.32
CA GLU A 36 3.90 -2.04 6.52
C GLU A 36 2.52 -1.54 6.12
N CYS A 37 1.86 -0.76 6.98
CA CYS A 37 0.57 -0.18 6.66
C CYS A 37 0.71 1.33 6.50
N ILE A 38 0.26 1.85 5.36
CA ILE A 38 0.24 3.29 5.11
C ILE A 38 -1.01 3.88 5.77
N GLN A 39 -0.85 5.01 6.45
CA GLN A 39 -1.97 5.79 6.99
C GLN A 39 -2.11 7.09 6.23
N TYR A 40 -3.34 7.45 5.89
CA TYR A 40 -3.63 8.67 5.16
C TYR A 40 -3.80 9.80 6.17
N ALA A 41 -2.73 10.56 6.40
CA ALA A 41 -2.80 11.77 7.21
C ALA A 41 -3.50 12.87 6.39
N ASN A 42 -4.79 13.08 6.67
CA ASN A 42 -5.58 14.09 5.96
C ASN A 42 -5.27 15.49 6.50
N ALA A 43 -4.82 16.40 5.63
CA ALA A 43 -4.67 17.82 5.96
C ALA A 43 -5.48 18.74 5.03
N ALA A 44 -6.24 18.22 4.06
CA ALA A 44 -6.77 19.06 2.98
C ALA A 44 -8.24 18.81 2.66
N THR A 45 -8.94 19.93 2.41
CA THR A 45 -10.29 20.03 1.85
C THR A 45 -10.38 19.59 0.37
N ASP A 46 -9.23 19.46 -0.31
CA ASP A 46 -9.13 19.17 -1.75
C ASP A 46 -8.31 17.89 -1.99
N PHE A 47 -8.83 16.73 -1.58
CA PHE A 47 -8.17 15.45 -1.82
C PHE A 47 -8.13 15.12 -3.33
N ASN A 48 -6.94 14.95 -3.89
CA ASN A 48 -6.72 14.47 -5.26
C ASN A 48 -5.95 13.14 -5.21
N LEU A 49 -6.57 12.08 -5.71
CA LEU A 49 -6.03 10.72 -5.74
C LEU A 49 -4.68 10.63 -6.47
N GLU A 50 -4.55 11.27 -7.63
CA GLU A 50 -3.33 11.22 -8.44
C GLU A 50 -2.17 11.90 -7.71
N ALA A 51 -2.42 13.09 -7.14
CA ALA A 51 -1.42 13.81 -6.36
C ALA A 51 -1.01 13.01 -5.11
N PHE A 52 -1.98 12.39 -4.44
CA PHE A 52 -1.74 11.54 -3.29
C PHE A 52 -0.89 10.32 -3.67
N ALA A 53 -1.27 9.56 -4.69
CA ALA A 53 -0.52 8.39 -5.14
C ALA A 53 0.90 8.75 -5.60
N LYS A 54 1.10 9.90 -6.25
CA LYS A 54 2.43 10.42 -6.62
C LYS A 54 3.34 10.72 -5.44
N SER A 55 2.77 11.03 -4.28
CA SER A 55 3.54 11.26 -3.04
C SER A 55 3.99 9.96 -2.36
N LEU A 56 3.24 8.87 -2.53
CA LEU A 56 3.48 7.62 -1.81
C LEU A 56 4.86 7.00 -2.05
N PRO A 57 5.45 7.01 -3.27
CA PRO A 57 6.81 6.51 -3.46
C PRO A 57 7.88 7.19 -2.59
N MET A 58 7.65 8.43 -2.16
CA MET A 58 8.56 9.12 -1.23
C MET A 58 8.47 8.58 0.20
N ILE A 59 7.37 7.93 0.54
CA ILE A 59 7.09 7.32 1.85
C ILE A 59 7.60 5.87 1.91
N ILE A 60 7.68 5.20 0.75
CA ILE A 60 8.22 3.84 0.62
C ILE A 60 9.50 3.79 -0.23
N PRO A 61 10.53 4.62 0.05
CA PRO A 61 11.72 4.74 -0.80
C PRO A 61 12.57 3.46 -0.84
N HIS A 62 12.36 2.55 0.12
CA HIS A 62 13.07 1.27 0.22
C HIS A 62 12.54 0.20 -0.77
N VAL A 63 11.49 0.51 -1.54
CA VAL A 63 10.91 -0.38 -2.54
C VAL A 63 11.56 -0.08 -3.90
N GLU A 64 12.53 -0.89 -4.30
CA GLU A 64 13.39 -0.59 -5.48
C GLU A 64 13.20 -1.53 -6.68
N HIS A 65 12.82 -2.80 -6.45
CA HIS A 65 12.78 -3.82 -7.52
C HIS A 65 11.43 -4.50 -7.64
N HIS A 66 10.84 -4.87 -6.49
CA HIS A 66 9.57 -5.55 -6.43
C HIS A 66 8.67 -4.94 -5.36
N PHE A 67 7.38 -4.87 -5.64
CA PHE A 67 6.38 -4.41 -4.68
C PHE A 67 5.27 -5.44 -4.48
N ASN A 68 4.72 -5.52 -3.26
CA ASN A 68 3.50 -6.26 -2.98
C ASN A 68 2.51 -5.32 -2.30
N LEU A 69 1.44 -4.95 -3.00
CA LEU A 69 0.38 -4.10 -2.46
C LEU A 69 -0.82 -4.96 -2.05
N VAL A 70 -1.35 -4.70 -0.86
CA VAL A 70 -2.60 -5.28 -0.36
C VAL A 70 -3.53 -4.14 -0.01
N ALA A 71 -4.68 -4.06 -0.67
CA ALA A 71 -5.54 -2.91 -0.60
C ALA A 71 -6.98 -3.30 -0.27
N TYR A 72 -7.66 -2.43 0.48
CA TYR A 72 -9.07 -2.60 0.84
C TYR A 72 -9.87 -1.36 0.47
N SER A 73 -11.07 -1.55 -0.11
CA SER A 73 -12.02 -0.48 -0.40
C SER A 73 -11.36 0.66 -1.20
N TYR A 74 -11.43 1.91 -0.74
CA TYR A 74 -10.79 3.06 -1.38
C TYR A 74 -9.29 2.89 -1.64
N GLY A 75 -8.59 2.14 -0.78
CA GLY A 75 -7.18 1.82 -0.96
C GLY A 75 -6.91 1.07 -2.26
N CYS A 76 -7.90 0.40 -2.86
CA CYS A 76 -7.75 -0.29 -4.14
C CYS A 76 -7.48 0.69 -5.29
N ALA A 77 -8.16 1.83 -5.32
CA ALA A 77 -7.90 2.88 -6.31
C ALA A 77 -6.50 3.48 -6.11
N VAL A 78 -6.12 3.74 -4.85
CA VAL A 78 -4.76 4.19 -4.49
C VAL A 78 -3.70 3.18 -4.92
N ALA A 79 -3.94 1.89 -4.70
CA ALA A 79 -3.01 0.82 -5.01
C ALA A 79 -2.77 0.68 -6.52
N LEU A 80 -3.80 0.82 -7.33
CA LEU A 80 -3.69 0.74 -8.78
C LEU A 80 -2.94 1.94 -9.35
N GLU A 81 -3.22 3.15 -8.87
CA GLU A 81 -2.48 4.35 -9.27
C GLU A 81 -1.00 4.25 -8.85
N LEU A 82 -0.74 3.80 -7.61
CA LEU A 82 0.62 3.56 -7.13
C LEU A 82 1.34 2.48 -7.94
N ALA A 83 0.67 1.36 -8.24
CA ALA A 83 1.24 0.29 -9.06
C ALA A 83 1.63 0.80 -10.45
N SER A 84 0.75 1.56 -11.12
CA SER A 84 1.04 2.22 -12.40
C SER A 84 2.31 3.08 -12.31
N ILE A 85 2.44 3.90 -11.27
CA ILE A 85 3.62 4.76 -11.04
C ILE A 85 4.90 3.92 -10.85
N LEU A 86 4.83 2.84 -10.08
CA LEU A 86 5.98 1.96 -9.82
C LEU A 86 6.37 1.15 -11.07
N GLU A 87 5.39 0.68 -11.85
CA GLU A 87 5.60 -0.04 -13.11
C GLU A 87 6.27 0.84 -14.17
N VAL A 88 5.85 2.11 -14.29
CA VAL A 88 6.52 3.09 -15.17
C VAL A 88 7.99 3.32 -14.77
N ARG A 89 8.35 3.14 -13.49
CA ARG A 89 9.73 3.19 -12.99
C ARG A 89 10.51 1.89 -13.21
N GLY A 90 9.88 0.85 -13.78
CA GLY A 90 10.50 -0.43 -14.08
C GLY A 90 10.42 -1.47 -12.96
N LEU A 91 9.61 -1.23 -11.92
CA LEU A 91 9.38 -2.22 -10.87
C LEU A 91 8.33 -3.23 -11.30
N ILE A 92 8.46 -4.47 -10.83
CA ILE A 92 7.50 -5.55 -11.08
C ILE A 92 6.85 -5.92 -9.76
N GLY A 93 5.53 -5.98 -9.71
CA GLY A 93 4.86 -6.23 -8.44
C GLY A 93 3.58 -7.04 -8.51
N LYS A 94 3.05 -7.28 -7.32
CA LYS A 94 1.78 -7.96 -7.10
C LYS A 94 0.81 -7.00 -6.42
N VAL A 95 -0.41 -6.92 -6.94
CA VAL A 95 -1.50 -6.15 -6.33
C VAL A 95 -2.61 -7.10 -5.92
N ILE A 96 -3.07 -6.99 -4.68
CA ILE A 96 -4.21 -7.73 -4.13
C ILE A 96 -5.27 -6.71 -3.74
N LEU A 97 -6.44 -6.79 -4.38
CA LEU A 97 -7.57 -5.90 -4.13
C LEU A 97 -8.65 -6.65 -3.33
N ILE A 98 -9.07 -6.07 -2.21
CA ILE A 98 -10.13 -6.61 -1.35
C ILE A 98 -11.31 -5.67 -1.46
N ASP A 99 -12.37 -6.13 -2.11
CA ASP A 99 -13.68 -5.45 -2.17
C ASP A 99 -13.58 -3.98 -2.61
N GLY A 100 -12.86 -3.72 -3.72
CA GLY A 100 -12.69 -2.40 -4.30
C GLY A 100 -12.09 -2.46 -5.71
N ALA A 101 -12.33 -1.41 -6.50
CA ALA A 101 -11.92 -1.25 -7.89
C ALA A 101 -11.81 0.28 -8.19
N PRO A 102 -11.13 0.70 -9.27
CA PRO A 102 -11.04 2.10 -9.66
C PRO A 102 -12.36 2.64 -10.24
#